data_AF-A0A7X7FRP7-F1
#
_entry.id   AF-A0A7X7FRP7-F1
#
_cell.length_a   1.000
_cell.length_b   1.000
_cell.length_c   1.000
_cell.angle_alpha   90.00
_cell.angle_beta   90.00
_cell.angle_gamma   90.00
#
_symmetry.space_group_name_H-M   'P 1'
#
loop_
_entity.id
_entity.type
_entity.pdbx_description
1 polymer ?
#
loop_
_entity_poly.entity_id
_entity_poly.type
_entity_poly.pdbx_seq_one_letter_code
_entity_poly.pdbx_strand_id
1 'polypeptide(L)'
;PFATVAENACGNCHKIHSAEGRERLLRFANLEDNCLNCHNGSVAITNIETEICKPSAHNTPLLSDCHDPTEDPLTMSRHVTCADCHNPHATVHNFVSRPGATLPEPINSTMRYISGVNILGRPVDQAIREYEVCFKCHADNPSRPQSAVVTRDIYQTNTRLEFQPTNPSFHPVAVPRNNHDVVSLISPWRVGSLTKCTDCHNSDAGSALSLNKRAGPHGSIYEPLLIANYSTRDFTSESTVAYALCYRCHDRASILNNESFPLHSRHVVNGRSPCSACHDAHGISRTQGNSSNHSNLINFDRSIVQPASGGLGARIEYEDRGSYRGSCTLTCHSVVHVRFEYAR
;
A
#
# COMPACT_ATOMS: atom_id res chain seq x y z
N PRO A 1 -5.21 -15.65 39.53
CA PRO A 1 -5.37 -15.73 38.06
C PRO A 1 -6.37 -14.68 37.59
N PHE A 2 -6.00 -13.90 36.56
CA PHE A 2 -6.89 -12.91 35.94
C PHE A 2 -7.54 -13.55 34.71
N ALA A 3 -8.84 -13.32 34.51
CA ALA A 3 -9.62 -13.87 33.41
C ALA A 3 -9.60 -12.97 32.16
N THR A 4 -9.24 -11.69 32.30
CA THR A 4 -9.18 -10.74 31.18
C THR A 4 -7.95 -9.84 31.23
N VAL A 5 -7.58 -9.28 30.07
CA VAL A 5 -6.53 -8.24 29.98
C VAL A 5 -6.91 -7.03 30.85
N ALA A 6 -8.19 -6.65 30.90
CA ALA A 6 -8.64 -5.54 31.73
C ALA A 6 -8.41 -5.78 33.23
N GLU A 7 -8.59 -7.01 33.72
CA GLU A 7 -8.42 -7.36 35.13
C GLU A 7 -6.96 -7.32 35.61
N ASN A 8 -6.02 -7.73 34.76
CA ASN A 8 -4.58 -7.68 35.08
C ASN A 8 -3.96 -6.31 34.71
N ALA A 9 -4.68 -5.47 33.96
CA ALA A 9 -4.34 -4.09 33.58
C ALA A 9 -2.86 -3.92 33.18
N CYS A 10 -2.14 -2.99 33.81
CA CYS A 10 -0.72 -2.72 33.57
C CYS A 10 0.15 -3.97 33.77
N GLY A 11 -0.27 -4.87 34.66
CA GLY A 11 0.41 -6.12 34.96
C GLY A 11 0.43 -7.11 33.81
N ASN A 12 -0.27 -6.90 32.70
CA ASN A 12 -0.12 -7.76 31.52
C ASN A 12 1.22 -7.58 30.82
N CYS A 13 1.76 -6.36 30.81
CA CYS A 13 2.99 -6.02 30.08
C CYS A 13 4.11 -5.63 31.04
N HIS A 14 3.78 -5.06 32.20
CA HIS A 14 4.75 -4.56 33.16
C HIS A 14 4.90 -5.49 34.37
N LYS A 15 6.12 -5.52 34.93
CA LYS A 15 6.43 -6.23 36.17
C LYS A 15 7.20 -5.31 37.11
N ILE A 16 6.59 -4.97 38.25
CA ILE A 16 7.18 -4.02 39.21
C ILE A 16 8.48 -4.52 39.85
N HIS A 17 8.66 -5.84 39.95
CA HIS A 17 9.87 -6.48 40.46
C HIS A 17 10.30 -7.61 39.53
N SER A 18 11.60 -7.78 39.30
CA SER A 18 12.15 -8.87 38.48
C SER A 18 11.64 -8.86 37.04
N ALA A 19 11.38 -7.67 36.47
CA ALA A 19 11.16 -7.51 35.03
C ALA A 19 12.44 -7.90 34.30
N GLU A 20 12.32 -8.60 33.16
CA GLU A 20 13.49 -8.93 32.34
C GLU A 20 13.91 -7.70 31.52
N GLY A 21 12.94 -6.90 31.06
CA GLY A 21 13.18 -5.64 30.38
C GLY A 21 13.75 -4.59 31.35
N ARG A 22 14.94 -4.08 31.01
CA ARG A 22 15.64 -3.06 31.82
C ARG A 22 14.92 -1.71 31.80
N GLU A 23 14.36 -1.37 30.66
CA GLU A 23 13.59 -0.14 30.46
C GLU A 23 12.10 -0.40 30.61
N ARG A 24 11.37 0.60 31.15
CA ARG A 24 9.90 0.62 31.22
C ARG A 24 9.27 -0.55 32.00
N LEU A 25 10.08 -1.36 32.70
CA LEU A 25 9.67 -2.52 33.49
C LEU A 25 8.88 -3.57 32.69
N LEU A 26 9.23 -3.77 31.42
CA LEU A 26 8.59 -4.76 30.57
C LEU A 26 8.88 -6.19 31.04
N ARG A 27 7.88 -7.06 30.95
CA ARG A 27 7.96 -8.45 31.44
C ARG A 27 9.10 -9.21 30.78
N PHE A 28 9.20 -9.12 29.47
CA PHE A 28 10.23 -9.78 28.67
C PHE A 28 11.25 -8.78 28.16
N ALA A 29 12.52 -9.21 28.07
CA ALA A 29 13.61 -8.38 27.58
C ALA A 29 13.47 -8.08 26.07
N ASN A 30 13.03 -9.07 25.28
CA ASN A 30 12.69 -8.85 23.88
C ASN A 30 11.34 -8.13 23.80
N LEU A 31 11.26 -7.03 23.06
CA LEU A 31 10.07 -6.19 23.01
C LEU A 31 8.85 -6.96 22.48
N GLU A 32 9.04 -7.73 21.40
CA GLU A 32 7.98 -8.46 20.71
C GLU A 32 7.35 -9.55 21.57
N ASP A 33 8.11 -10.18 22.48
CA ASP A 33 7.61 -11.20 23.39
C ASP A 33 6.54 -10.64 24.35
N ASN A 34 6.56 -9.33 24.64
CA ASN A 34 5.51 -8.67 25.43
C ASN A 34 4.16 -8.62 24.71
N CYS A 35 4.15 -8.81 23.38
CA CYS A 35 2.94 -8.87 22.55
C CYS A 35 2.61 -10.32 22.17
N LEU A 36 3.60 -11.05 21.66
CA LEU A 36 3.43 -12.38 21.09
C LEU A 36 3.09 -13.46 22.13
N ASN A 37 3.40 -13.25 23.43
CA ASN A 37 2.94 -14.15 24.48
C ASN A 37 1.41 -14.33 24.52
N CYS A 38 0.65 -13.31 24.09
CA CYS A 38 -0.80 -13.39 23.93
C CYS A 38 -1.23 -13.58 22.48
N HIS A 39 -0.51 -12.95 21.53
CA HIS A 39 -0.88 -12.88 20.12
C HIS A 39 -0.33 -14.02 19.25
N ASN A 40 0.22 -15.08 19.85
CA ASN A 40 0.61 -16.33 19.18
C ASN A 40 -0.53 -17.37 19.04
N GLY A 41 -1.77 -16.99 19.33
CA GLY A 41 -2.92 -17.90 19.25
C GLY A 41 -3.23 -18.68 20.53
N SER A 42 -2.44 -18.52 21.60
CA SER A 42 -2.70 -19.17 22.90
C SER A 42 -3.73 -18.43 23.76
N VAL A 43 -3.68 -17.10 23.79
CA VAL A 43 -4.61 -16.24 24.53
C VAL A 43 -5.54 -15.51 23.57
N ALA A 44 -4.97 -14.78 22.61
CA ALA A 44 -5.73 -14.18 21.54
C ALA A 44 -6.24 -15.28 20.59
N ILE A 45 -7.47 -15.12 20.11
CA ILE A 45 -8.05 -16.01 19.08
C ILE A 45 -7.25 -15.94 17.77
N THR A 46 -6.46 -14.88 17.60
CA THR A 46 -5.62 -14.65 16.42
C THR A 46 -4.18 -15.04 16.71
N ASN A 47 -3.58 -15.81 15.80
CA ASN A 47 -2.15 -16.06 15.78
C ASN A 47 -1.45 -15.12 14.79
N ILE A 48 -0.98 -13.97 15.27
CA ILE A 48 -0.21 -12.99 14.49
C ILE A 48 1.23 -13.45 14.27
N GLU A 49 1.78 -14.26 15.19
CA GLU A 49 3.12 -14.86 15.05
C GLU A 49 3.26 -15.64 13.73
N THR A 50 2.21 -16.36 13.31
CA THR A 50 2.23 -17.04 12.00
C THR A 50 2.14 -16.11 10.80
N GLU A 51 1.57 -14.91 10.96
CA GLU A 51 1.40 -13.95 9.87
C GLU A 51 2.70 -13.19 9.60
N ILE A 52 3.42 -12.77 10.64
CA ILE A 52 4.71 -12.07 10.52
C ILE A 52 5.86 -12.96 10.00
N CYS A 53 5.65 -14.27 9.99
CA CYS A 53 6.56 -15.27 9.42
C CYS A 53 6.29 -15.58 7.93
N LYS A 54 5.27 -14.94 7.31
CA LYS A 54 4.99 -15.13 5.88
C LYS A 54 6.11 -14.54 5.00
N PRO A 55 6.24 -15.00 3.74
CA PRO A 55 7.32 -14.58 2.85
C PRO A 55 7.42 -13.05 2.66
N SER A 56 6.29 -12.34 2.67
CA SER A 56 6.26 -10.88 2.59
C SER A 56 5.57 -10.31 3.81
N ALA A 57 6.34 -9.77 4.76
CA ALA A 57 5.85 -9.40 6.08
C ALA A 57 6.58 -8.19 6.69
N HIS A 58 5.90 -7.49 7.59
CA HIS A 58 6.58 -6.64 8.57
C HIS A 58 7.14 -7.54 9.67
N ASN A 59 8.29 -8.13 9.40
CA ASN A 59 8.91 -9.14 10.27
C ASN A 59 9.55 -8.47 11.50
N THR A 60 8.80 -8.42 12.60
CA THR A 60 9.26 -7.79 13.84
C THR A 60 10.39 -8.55 14.56
N PRO A 61 10.45 -9.91 14.59
CA PRO A 61 11.56 -10.61 15.24
C PRO A 61 12.94 -10.34 14.62
N LEU A 62 13.03 -10.05 13.32
CA LEU A 62 14.30 -9.73 12.65
C LEU A 62 14.68 -8.25 12.71
N LEU A 63 13.78 -7.38 13.15
CA LEU A 63 13.89 -5.92 13.05
C LEU A 63 13.49 -5.19 14.35
N SER A 64 13.66 -5.79 15.53
CA SER A 64 13.05 -5.27 16.79
C SER A 64 14.01 -4.65 17.82
N ASP A 65 15.34 -4.79 17.67
CA ASP A 65 16.29 -4.44 18.74
C ASP A 65 16.61 -2.95 18.91
N CYS A 66 15.85 -2.03 18.29
CA CYS A 66 16.22 -0.60 18.27
C CYS A 66 15.07 0.41 18.44
N HIS A 67 13.84 -0.01 18.73
CA HIS A 67 12.73 0.93 18.88
C HIS A 67 12.85 1.81 20.13
N ASP A 68 12.79 3.14 19.94
CA ASP A 68 12.66 4.15 20.97
C ASP A 68 11.40 4.98 20.71
N PRO A 69 10.42 5.07 21.64
CA PRO A 69 9.22 5.88 21.48
C PRO A 69 9.47 7.38 21.21
N THR A 70 10.69 7.86 21.45
CA THR A 70 11.12 9.24 21.22
C THR A 70 11.96 9.43 19.96
N GLU A 71 12.13 8.38 19.16
CA GLU A 71 12.87 8.47 17.93
C GLU A 71 12.23 9.43 16.92
N ASP A 72 13.07 10.07 16.10
CA ASP A 72 12.59 10.90 15.01
C ASP A 72 12.29 10.01 13.79
N PRO A 73 11.01 9.93 13.34
CA PRO A 73 10.65 9.14 12.18
C PRO A 73 11.37 9.57 10.90
N LEU A 74 11.93 10.78 10.84
CA LEU A 74 12.68 11.28 9.70
C LEU A 74 14.13 10.77 9.64
N THR A 75 14.68 10.28 10.75
CA THR A 75 16.09 9.87 10.85
C THR A 75 16.32 8.50 11.47
N MET A 76 15.29 7.86 12.04
CA MET A 76 15.39 6.54 12.65
C MET A 76 15.96 5.49 11.69
N SER A 77 16.72 4.54 12.25
CA SER A 77 17.15 3.35 11.52
C SER A 77 15.94 2.50 11.15
N ARG A 78 15.98 1.88 9.96
CA ARG A 78 14.88 1.04 9.48
C ARG A 78 14.66 -0.15 10.40
N HIS A 79 13.47 -0.21 10.98
CA HIS A 79 13.05 -1.30 11.85
C HIS A 79 11.51 -1.37 11.89
N VAL A 80 10.96 -2.42 12.51
CA VAL A 80 9.52 -2.51 12.75
C VAL A 80 9.23 -3.37 13.97
N THR A 81 8.39 -2.86 14.86
CA THR A 81 7.92 -3.47 16.10
C THR A 81 6.40 -3.38 16.19
N CYS A 82 5.80 -4.13 17.10
CA CYS A 82 4.37 -3.97 17.39
C CYS A 82 4.01 -2.51 17.77
N ALA A 83 4.89 -1.86 18.54
CA ALA A 83 4.67 -0.53 19.10
C ALA A 83 4.78 0.59 18.06
N ASP A 84 5.40 0.33 16.91
CA ASP A 84 5.47 1.30 15.80
C ASP A 84 4.11 1.57 15.17
N CYS A 85 3.20 0.60 15.18
CA CYS A 85 1.87 0.77 14.61
C CYS A 85 0.78 0.82 15.69
N HIS A 86 0.98 0.10 16.79
CA HIS A 86 0.01 -0.06 17.85
C HIS A 86 0.42 0.70 19.09
N ASN A 87 -0.55 1.35 19.74
CA ASN A 87 -0.37 1.84 21.08
C ASN A 87 -0.95 0.82 22.08
N PRO A 88 -0.11 0.07 22.85
CA PRO A 88 -0.59 -0.95 23.77
C PRO A 88 -1.38 -0.37 24.97
N HIS A 89 -1.26 0.93 25.25
CA HIS A 89 -2.08 1.62 26.25
C HIS A 89 -3.44 2.09 25.70
N ALA A 90 -3.64 2.03 24.38
CA ALA A 90 -4.88 2.42 23.70
C ALA A 90 -5.79 1.22 23.38
N THR A 91 -5.61 0.09 24.07
CA THR A 91 -6.37 -1.14 23.80
C THR A 91 -7.86 -0.94 24.07
N VAL A 92 -8.67 -1.22 23.05
CA VAL A 92 -10.14 -1.14 23.11
C VAL A 92 -10.75 -2.32 22.36
N HIS A 93 -12.01 -2.65 22.63
CA HIS A 93 -12.74 -3.61 21.81
C HIS A 93 -12.86 -3.09 20.35
N ASN A 94 -12.56 -3.97 19.39
CA ASN A 94 -12.43 -3.65 17.97
C ASN A 94 -13.68 -2.99 17.37
N PHE A 95 -13.48 -1.91 16.59
CA PHE A 95 -14.45 -1.40 15.64
C PHE A 95 -14.04 -1.76 14.21
N VAL A 96 -14.98 -2.24 13.40
CA VAL A 96 -14.73 -2.62 12.00
C VAL A 96 -14.66 -1.36 11.13
N SER A 97 -13.59 -1.20 10.35
CA SER A 97 -13.47 -0.15 9.32
C SER A 97 -14.39 -0.41 8.12
N ARG A 98 -14.95 0.64 7.51
CA ARG A 98 -15.79 0.56 6.31
C ARG A 98 -14.99 0.89 5.03
N PRO A 99 -14.88 -0.02 4.04
CA PRO A 99 -14.28 0.29 2.74
C PRO A 99 -15.10 1.31 1.94
N GLY A 100 -14.46 2.11 1.08
CA GLY A 100 -15.16 3.02 0.15
C GLY A 100 -15.71 4.31 0.74
N ALA A 101 -15.28 4.71 1.95
CA ALA A 101 -15.72 5.95 2.59
C ALA A 101 -15.29 7.21 1.80
N THR A 102 -16.12 8.25 1.80
CA THR A 102 -15.84 9.54 1.13
C THR A 102 -15.37 10.64 2.07
N LEU A 103 -15.43 10.41 3.38
CA LEU A 103 -14.85 11.27 4.40
C LEU A 103 -13.68 10.53 5.03
N PRO A 104 -12.67 11.24 5.58
CA PRO A 104 -11.62 10.60 6.34
C PRO A 104 -12.26 9.84 7.51
N GLU A 105 -12.29 8.52 7.42
CA GLU A 105 -12.64 7.69 8.56
C GLU A 105 -11.53 7.85 9.60
N PRO A 106 -11.86 8.01 10.89
CA PRO A 106 -10.87 8.02 11.94
C PRO A 106 -9.95 6.81 11.82
N ILE A 107 -8.67 6.99 12.14
CA ILE A 107 -7.71 5.91 12.28
C ILE A 107 -8.34 4.71 13.02
N ASN A 108 -8.06 3.50 12.52
CA ASN A 108 -8.61 2.27 13.08
C ASN A 108 -8.37 2.23 14.61
N SER A 109 -9.33 1.69 15.37
CA SER A 109 -9.18 1.46 16.81
C SER A 109 -7.87 0.80 17.21
N THR A 110 -7.29 -0.04 16.35
CA THR A 110 -6.01 -0.71 16.61
C THR A 110 -4.79 0.22 16.55
N MET A 111 -4.89 1.38 15.91
CA MET A 111 -3.80 2.35 15.72
C MET A 111 -4.13 3.71 16.36
N ARG A 112 -4.97 3.73 17.41
CA ARG A 112 -5.31 4.99 18.09
C ARG A 112 -4.15 5.50 18.93
N TYR A 113 -4.03 6.83 19.01
CA TYR A 113 -3.04 7.51 19.85
C TYR A 113 -1.59 7.08 19.57
N ILE A 114 -1.29 6.70 18.33
CA ILE A 114 0.07 6.46 17.86
C ILE A 114 0.58 7.69 17.09
N SER A 115 1.87 7.96 17.15
CA SER A 115 2.50 9.01 16.34
C SER A 115 2.51 8.65 14.85
N GLY A 116 2.68 9.65 13.99
CA GLY A 116 2.76 9.48 12.55
C GLY A 116 3.52 10.60 11.83
N VAL A 117 3.51 10.57 10.51
CA VAL A 117 3.99 11.64 9.63
C VAL A 117 2.87 12.03 8.68
N ASN A 118 2.45 13.30 8.70
CA ASN A 118 1.33 13.75 7.87
C ASN A 118 1.73 13.93 6.39
N ILE A 119 0.75 14.27 5.54
CA ILE A 119 0.96 14.43 4.08
C ILE A 119 1.94 15.57 3.73
N LEU A 120 2.19 16.51 4.65
CA LEU A 120 3.16 17.59 4.51
C LEU A 120 4.58 17.18 4.95
N GLY A 121 4.77 15.93 5.38
CA GLY A 121 6.07 15.41 5.84
C GLY A 121 6.41 15.82 7.27
N ARG A 122 5.42 16.26 8.06
CA ARG A 122 5.63 16.69 9.44
C ARG A 122 5.27 15.57 10.41
N PRO A 123 6.13 15.23 11.38
CA PRO A 123 5.76 14.37 12.50
C PRO A 123 4.53 14.92 13.22
N VAL A 124 3.66 14.02 13.68
CA VAL A 124 2.48 14.31 14.48
C VAL A 124 2.43 13.37 15.67
N ASP A 125 2.12 13.89 16.85
CA ASP A 125 2.05 13.10 18.09
C ASP A 125 0.89 12.10 18.08
N GLN A 126 -0.16 12.41 17.33
CA GLN A 126 -1.32 11.56 17.14
C GLN A 126 -1.72 11.52 15.67
N ALA A 127 -1.49 10.38 15.04
CA ALA A 127 -2.02 10.04 13.73
C ALA A 127 -3.55 9.99 13.78
N ILE A 128 -4.17 10.64 12.80
CA ILE A 128 -5.62 10.66 12.61
C ILE A 128 -6.03 9.85 11.38
N ARG A 129 -5.07 9.48 10.53
CA ARG A 129 -5.27 8.65 9.34
C ARG A 129 -4.20 7.56 9.27
N GLU A 130 -4.58 6.40 8.73
CA GLU A 130 -3.72 5.22 8.64
C GLU A 130 -2.40 5.48 7.91
N TYR A 131 -2.43 6.20 6.78
CA TYR A 131 -1.22 6.48 6.01
C TYR A 131 -0.17 7.22 6.84
N GLU A 132 -0.57 7.98 7.86
CA GLU A 132 0.36 8.76 8.69
C GLU A 132 1.24 7.84 9.52
N VAL A 133 0.71 6.69 9.95
CA VAL A 133 1.47 5.65 10.64
C VAL A 133 2.47 5.02 9.68
N CYS A 134 2.01 4.66 8.47
CA CYS A 134 2.85 4.05 7.43
C CYS A 134 3.98 4.98 6.98
N PHE A 135 3.73 6.28 6.92
CA PHE A 135 4.70 7.28 6.48
C PHE A 135 5.90 7.44 7.41
N LYS A 136 5.82 6.98 8.67
CA LYS A 136 7.00 6.94 9.55
C LYS A 136 8.18 6.22 8.91
N CYS A 137 7.89 5.11 8.20
CA CYS A 137 8.93 4.28 7.58
C CYS A 137 8.95 4.39 6.05
N HIS A 138 7.82 4.69 5.40
CA HIS A 138 7.68 4.65 3.94
C HIS A 138 7.75 6.02 3.24
N ALA A 139 7.86 7.13 3.98
CA ALA A 139 7.87 8.48 3.40
C ALA A 139 9.27 9.12 3.33
N ASP A 140 9.54 10.13 4.16
CA ASP A 140 10.69 11.02 3.96
C ASP A 140 12.00 10.47 4.49
N ASN A 141 11.94 9.49 5.40
CA ASN A 141 13.12 8.85 5.97
C ASN A 141 14.00 8.25 4.84
N PRO A 142 15.29 8.61 4.75
CA PRO A 142 16.21 8.02 3.76
C PRO A 142 16.39 6.51 3.92
N SER A 143 16.20 5.98 5.13
CA SER A 143 16.26 4.55 5.47
C SER A 143 15.02 3.77 5.02
N ARG A 144 14.03 4.41 4.39
CA ARG A 144 12.85 3.73 3.83
C ARG A 144 13.24 2.60 2.86
N PRO A 145 12.34 1.64 2.59
CA PRO A 145 12.54 0.68 1.51
C PRO A 145 12.82 1.39 0.18
N GLN A 146 14.01 1.19 -0.38
CA GLN A 146 14.42 1.80 -1.65
C GLN A 146 14.23 0.85 -2.85
N SER A 147 13.94 -0.43 -2.65
CA SER A 147 13.70 -1.33 -3.78
C SER A 147 12.26 -1.22 -4.26
N ALA A 148 12.05 -0.86 -5.53
CA ALA A 148 10.74 -0.92 -6.17
C ALA A 148 10.52 -2.33 -6.74
N VAL A 149 9.34 -2.92 -6.50
CA VAL A 149 8.95 -4.23 -7.07
C VAL A 149 8.80 -4.16 -8.59
N VAL A 150 8.44 -2.98 -9.11
CA VAL A 150 8.31 -2.70 -10.55
C VAL A 150 9.32 -1.61 -10.91
N THR A 151 10.10 -1.85 -11.96
CA THR A 151 11.13 -0.90 -12.42
C THR A 151 10.48 0.21 -13.24
N ARG A 152 10.04 1.29 -12.60
CA ARG A 152 9.34 2.40 -13.25
C ARG A 152 10.24 3.31 -14.08
N ASP A 153 9.64 3.98 -15.08
CA ASP A 153 10.28 5.07 -15.83
C ASP A 153 10.53 6.30 -14.94
N ILE A 154 9.48 6.75 -14.24
CA ILE A 154 9.61 7.65 -13.10
C ILE A 154 9.86 6.80 -11.86
N TYR A 155 11.08 6.83 -11.36
CA TYR A 155 11.45 6.19 -10.11
C TYR A 155 11.19 7.12 -8.91
N GLN A 156 10.29 6.68 -8.03
CA GLN A 156 9.96 7.30 -6.77
C GLN A 156 9.73 6.19 -5.74
N THR A 157 10.24 6.36 -4.52
CA THR A 157 10.06 5.39 -3.42
C THR A 157 9.56 6.05 -2.14
N ASN A 158 9.47 7.38 -2.12
CA ASN A 158 8.86 8.11 -1.04
C ASN A 158 7.35 8.13 -1.27
N THR A 159 6.65 7.27 -0.54
CA THR A 159 5.20 7.07 -0.70
C THR A 159 4.38 8.33 -0.40
N ARG A 160 4.89 9.23 0.45
CA ARG A 160 4.26 10.55 0.66
C ARG A 160 4.31 11.40 -0.61
N LEU A 161 5.40 11.34 -1.38
CA LEU A 161 5.53 12.05 -2.66
C LEU A 161 4.63 11.44 -3.74
N GLU A 162 4.42 10.12 -3.74
CA GLU A 162 3.53 9.42 -4.68
C GLU A 162 2.05 9.78 -4.46
N PHE A 163 1.65 10.04 -3.21
CA PHE A 163 0.27 10.38 -2.84
C PHE A 163 0.02 11.87 -2.60
N GLN A 164 0.90 12.77 -3.06
CA GLN A 164 0.65 14.21 -2.94
C GLN A 164 -0.64 14.62 -3.68
N PRO A 165 -1.55 15.39 -3.05
CA PRO A 165 -2.79 15.86 -3.69
C PRO A 165 -2.61 16.62 -5.00
N THR A 166 -1.44 17.23 -5.17
CA THR A 166 -1.07 18.02 -6.35
C THR A 166 -0.50 17.18 -7.49
N ASN A 167 -0.40 15.86 -7.32
CA ASN A 167 0.09 14.96 -8.34
C ASN A 167 -0.88 14.85 -9.52
N PRO A 168 -0.39 14.70 -10.76
CA PRO A 168 -1.24 14.53 -11.93
C PRO A 168 -2.16 13.31 -11.83
N SER A 169 -1.68 12.22 -11.21
CA SER A 169 -2.45 11.01 -10.95
C SER A 169 -1.96 10.30 -9.71
N PHE A 170 -2.89 9.71 -8.96
CA PHE A 170 -2.65 8.96 -7.72
C PHE A 170 -3.91 8.16 -7.32
N HIS A 171 -3.72 7.03 -6.64
CA HIS A 171 -4.79 6.41 -5.87
C HIS A 171 -5.12 7.25 -4.62
N PRO A 172 -6.41 7.39 -4.26
CA PRO A 172 -6.88 8.38 -3.28
C PRO A 172 -6.64 7.94 -1.82
N VAL A 173 -5.38 7.78 -1.42
CA VAL A 173 -5.01 7.39 -0.05
C VAL A 173 -5.05 8.58 0.91
N ALA A 174 -4.47 9.71 0.49
CA ALA A 174 -4.37 10.89 1.34
C ALA A 174 -5.57 11.85 1.21
N VAL A 175 -6.13 11.94 0.01
CA VAL A 175 -7.27 12.81 -0.32
C VAL A 175 -8.16 12.15 -1.38
N PRO A 176 -9.47 12.43 -1.36
CA PRO A 176 -10.37 12.06 -2.46
C PRO A 176 -9.91 12.65 -3.78
N ARG A 177 -10.17 11.93 -4.88
CA ARG A 177 -10.01 12.47 -6.24
C ARG A 177 -11.34 12.40 -6.98
N ASN A 178 -11.79 13.56 -7.45
CA ASN A 178 -12.98 13.67 -8.29
C ASN A 178 -12.55 13.70 -9.77
N ASN A 179 -12.15 12.54 -10.30
CA ASN A 179 -11.92 12.38 -11.74
C ASN A 179 -13.01 11.52 -12.35
N HIS A 180 -13.67 12.04 -13.38
CA HIS A 180 -14.77 11.37 -14.07
C HIS A 180 -14.27 10.35 -15.12
N ASP A 181 -12.96 10.29 -15.40
CA ASP A 181 -12.39 9.32 -16.34
C ASP A 181 -12.26 7.89 -15.73
N VAL A 182 -12.52 7.72 -14.43
CA VAL A 182 -12.51 6.40 -13.78
C VAL A 182 -13.90 5.78 -13.83
N VAL A 183 -14.16 5.00 -14.87
CA VAL A 183 -15.49 4.40 -15.14
C VAL A 183 -15.66 3.00 -14.56
N SER A 184 -14.58 2.33 -14.15
CA SER A 184 -14.61 0.92 -13.74
C SER A 184 -14.80 0.71 -12.24
N LEU A 185 -15.10 1.72 -11.41
CA LEU A 185 -15.21 1.49 -9.96
C LEU A 185 -16.43 0.61 -9.60
N ILE A 186 -16.20 -0.41 -8.77
CA ILE A 186 -17.27 -1.27 -8.22
C ILE A 186 -17.61 -0.89 -6.78
N SER A 187 -18.87 -1.10 -6.38
CA SER A 187 -19.32 -0.89 -4.99
C SER A 187 -18.44 -1.64 -3.98
N PRO A 188 -18.05 -1.03 -2.84
CA PRO A 188 -18.49 0.28 -2.33
C PRO A 188 -17.69 1.49 -2.87
N TRP A 189 -16.73 1.27 -3.77
CA TRP A 189 -15.89 2.30 -4.34
C TRP A 189 -16.66 3.15 -5.35
N ARG A 190 -16.43 4.45 -5.30
CA ARG A 190 -16.96 5.44 -6.24
C ARG A 190 -15.96 6.57 -6.41
N VAL A 191 -16.18 7.42 -7.41
CA VAL A 191 -15.42 8.66 -7.56
C VAL A 191 -15.50 9.46 -6.24
N GLY A 192 -14.34 9.92 -5.76
CA GLY A 192 -14.24 10.59 -4.45
C GLY A 192 -14.13 9.66 -3.23
N SER A 193 -14.15 8.33 -3.39
CA SER A 193 -13.80 7.43 -2.29
C SER A 193 -12.33 7.59 -1.89
N LEU A 194 -12.05 7.36 -0.60
CA LEU A 194 -10.71 7.22 -0.05
C LEU A 194 -10.36 5.74 0.09
N THR A 195 -9.16 5.37 -0.32
CA THR A 195 -8.56 4.06 -0.06
C THR A 195 -7.60 4.13 1.12
N LYS A 196 -7.41 3.01 1.82
CA LYS A 196 -6.42 2.84 2.88
C LYS A 196 -5.22 2.07 2.35
N CYS A 197 -4.07 2.21 3.01
CA CYS A 197 -2.90 1.38 2.71
C CYS A 197 -3.27 -0.11 2.81
N THR A 198 -4.04 -0.49 3.85
CA THR A 198 -4.51 -1.85 4.09
C THR A 198 -5.64 -2.35 3.20
N ASP A 199 -6.19 -1.53 2.29
CA ASP A 199 -7.08 -2.03 1.24
C ASP A 199 -6.30 -2.78 0.14
N CYS A 200 -4.99 -2.49 0.03
CA CYS A 200 -4.04 -3.17 -0.87
C CYS A 200 -2.99 -3.99 -0.10
N HIS A 201 -2.43 -3.43 0.97
CA HIS A 201 -1.35 -4.03 1.75
C HIS A 201 -1.87 -4.69 3.04
N ASN A 202 -2.23 -5.96 2.97
CA ASN A 202 -2.88 -6.68 4.06
C ASN A 202 -2.55 -8.16 4.00
N SER A 203 -2.94 -8.91 5.03
CA SER A 203 -2.90 -10.37 5.02
C SER A 203 -3.72 -10.94 3.85
N ASP A 204 -3.16 -11.91 3.12
CA ASP A 204 -3.87 -12.71 2.12
C ASP A 204 -5.01 -13.55 2.72
N ALA A 205 -5.00 -13.75 4.04
CA ALA A 205 -6.09 -14.37 4.78
C ALA A 205 -7.15 -13.35 5.28
N GLY A 206 -6.89 -12.05 5.09
CA GLY A 206 -7.79 -10.96 5.41
C GLY A 206 -8.84 -10.77 4.32
N SER A 207 -10.10 -11.06 4.61
CA SER A 207 -11.22 -10.66 3.75
C SER A 207 -11.89 -9.43 4.34
N ALA A 208 -12.17 -8.41 3.52
CA ALA A 208 -12.95 -7.23 3.90
C ALA A 208 -14.36 -7.58 4.41
N LEU A 209 -14.86 -8.77 4.10
CA LEU A 209 -16.16 -9.30 4.53
C LEU A 209 -16.05 -10.33 5.65
N SER A 210 -14.83 -10.72 6.00
CA SER A 210 -14.64 -11.72 7.03
C SER A 210 -14.34 -11.06 8.36
N LEU A 211 -15.10 -11.44 9.37
CA LEU A 211 -14.75 -11.28 10.79
C LEU A 211 -13.44 -12.02 11.16
N ASN A 212 -12.67 -12.52 10.18
CA ASN A 212 -11.38 -13.18 10.33
C ASN A 212 -10.36 -12.20 10.91
N LYS A 213 -9.94 -12.57 12.11
CA LYS A 213 -9.28 -11.74 13.12
C LYS A 213 -7.78 -11.55 12.85
N ARG A 214 -7.27 -11.93 11.67
CA ARG A 214 -5.86 -11.82 11.20
C ARG A 214 -5.61 -10.61 10.29
N ALA A 215 -6.63 -9.78 10.07
CA ALA A 215 -6.50 -8.57 9.28
C ALA A 215 -5.44 -7.61 9.84
N GLY A 216 -4.75 -6.92 8.94
CA GLY A 216 -3.65 -6.01 9.22
C GLY A 216 -2.44 -6.32 8.33
N PRO A 217 -1.53 -5.35 8.17
CA PRO A 217 -0.35 -5.50 7.32
C PRO A 217 0.74 -6.31 8.05
N HIS A 218 0.43 -7.48 8.61
CA HIS A 218 1.42 -8.28 9.35
C HIS A 218 2.27 -9.13 8.39
N GLY A 219 1.60 -9.84 7.49
CA GLY A 219 2.26 -10.55 6.40
C GLY A 219 1.30 -11.17 5.41
N SER A 220 1.80 -11.42 4.20
CA SER A 220 1.10 -12.00 3.07
C SER A 220 1.98 -12.98 2.31
N ILE A 221 1.35 -13.94 1.65
CA ILE A 221 2.02 -14.78 0.63
C ILE A 221 2.27 -14.03 -0.68
N TYR A 222 1.64 -12.86 -0.89
CA TYR A 222 1.80 -12.02 -2.07
C TYR A 222 2.72 -10.84 -1.76
N GLU A 223 3.78 -10.65 -2.54
CA GLU A 223 4.74 -9.56 -2.36
C GLU A 223 4.34 -8.30 -3.17
N PRO A 224 4.50 -7.07 -2.65
CA PRO A 224 4.98 -6.71 -1.31
C PRO A 224 3.83 -6.55 -0.31
N LEU A 225 3.57 -7.60 0.48
CA LEU A 225 2.54 -7.67 1.50
C LEU A 225 1.13 -7.35 0.96
N LEU A 226 0.74 -7.94 -0.17
CA LEU A 226 -0.53 -7.64 -0.84
C LEU A 226 -1.68 -8.52 -0.35
N ILE A 227 -2.87 -7.96 -0.20
CA ILE A 227 -4.09 -8.69 0.23
C ILE A 227 -4.56 -9.73 -0.81
N ALA A 228 -4.15 -9.57 -2.06
CA ALA A 228 -4.53 -10.43 -3.17
C ALA A 228 -3.44 -10.44 -4.24
N ASN A 229 -3.45 -11.47 -5.08
CA ASN A 229 -2.47 -11.62 -6.14
C ASN A 229 -2.48 -10.43 -7.11
N TYR A 230 -1.28 -9.94 -7.43
CA TYR A 230 -1.01 -8.96 -8.46
C TYR A 230 0.22 -9.40 -9.25
N SER A 231 -0.02 -10.14 -10.33
CA SER A 231 1.04 -10.67 -11.17
C SER A 231 1.59 -9.57 -12.09
N THR A 232 2.87 -9.21 -11.90
CA THR A 232 3.55 -8.14 -12.65
C THR A 232 4.49 -8.66 -13.73
N ARG A 233 4.66 -9.99 -13.83
CA ARG A 233 5.54 -10.62 -14.80
C ARG A 233 5.02 -10.41 -16.22
N ASP A 234 5.92 -10.14 -17.15
CA ASP A 234 5.57 -10.03 -18.56
C ASP A 234 4.94 -11.32 -19.12
N PHE A 235 4.10 -11.18 -20.14
CA PHE A 235 3.31 -12.26 -20.73
C PHE A 235 2.37 -12.99 -19.76
N THR A 236 1.96 -12.34 -18.66
CA THR A 236 0.94 -12.88 -17.77
C THR A 236 -0.41 -12.90 -18.49
N SER A 237 -1.03 -14.08 -18.55
CA SER A 237 -2.39 -14.20 -19.09
C SER A 237 -3.38 -13.53 -18.15
N GLU A 238 -4.20 -12.65 -18.69
CA GLU A 238 -5.29 -12.01 -17.95
C GLU A 238 -6.23 -13.06 -17.35
N SER A 239 -6.52 -12.92 -16.05
CA SER A 239 -7.52 -13.71 -15.34
C SER A 239 -7.93 -13.01 -14.06
N THR A 240 -9.07 -13.42 -13.50
CA THR A 240 -9.56 -12.95 -12.18
C THR A 240 -8.57 -13.24 -11.05
N VAL A 241 -7.68 -14.22 -11.22
CA VAL A 241 -6.64 -14.57 -10.25
C VAL A 241 -5.38 -13.75 -10.45
N ALA A 242 -4.92 -13.53 -11.68
CA ALA A 242 -3.68 -12.80 -11.97
C ALA A 242 -3.72 -11.35 -11.49
N TYR A 243 -4.88 -10.68 -11.67
CA TYR A 243 -5.08 -9.27 -11.30
C TYR A 243 -6.16 -9.13 -10.21
N ALA A 244 -6.26 -10.14 -9.35
CA ALA A 244 -7.23 -10.20 -8.26
C ALA A 244 -7.22 -8.92 -7.41
N LEU A 245 -6.04 -8.35 -7.14
CA LEU A 245 -5.89 -7.10 -6.41
C LEU A 245 -6.63 -5.92 -7.06
N CYS A 246 -6.37 -5.68 -8.36
CA CYS A 246 -6.99 -4.58 -9.10
C CYS A 246 -8.52 -4.75 -9.17
N TYR A 247 -8.98 -6.00 -9.34
CA TYR A 247 -10.40 -6.32 -9.43
C TYR A 247 -11.17 -6.20 -8.13
N ARG A 248 -10.51 -5.90 -7.00
CA ARG A 248 -11.20 -5.52 -5.75
C ARG A 248 -11.86 -4.15 -5.82
N CYS A 249 -11.36 -3.28 -6.70
CA CYS A 249 -11.84 -1.91 -6.84
C CYS A 249 -12.32 -1.60 -8.26
N HIS A 250 -11.80 -2.32 -9.26
CA HIS A 250 -12.12 -2.12 -10.66
C HIS A 250 -12.92 -3.29 -11.25
N ASP A 251 -13.96 -2.97 -12.00
CA ASP A 251 -14.77 -3.91 -12.75
C ASP A 251 -13.96 -4.46 -13.92
N ARG A 252 -13.74 -5.77 -13.89
CA ARG A 252 -13.06 -6.50 -14.96
C ARG A 252 -13.81 -6.34 -16.28
N ALA A 253 -15.15 -6.36 -16.28
CA ALA A 253 -15.91 -6.25 -17.52
C ALA A 253 -15.71 -4.88 -18.17
N SER A 254 -15.82 -3.79 -17.41
CA SER A 254 -15.53 -2.43 -17.86
C SER A 254 -14.13 -2.29 -18.49
N ILE A 255 -13.10 -2.85 -17.84
CA ILE A 255 -11.72 -2.83 -18.36
C ILE A 255 -11.62 -3.58 -19.70
N LEU A 256 -12.13 -4.81 -19.75
CA LEU A 256 -12.00 -5.67 -20.94
C LEU A 256 -12.93 -5.28 -22.10
N ASN A 257 -13.99 -4.52 -21.81
CA ASN A 257 -14.87 -3.92 -22.83
C ASN A 257 -14.33 -2.59 -23.36
N ASN A 258 -13.10 -2.20 -22.99
CA ASN A 258 -12.43 -1.00 -23.49
C ASN A 258 -13.17 0.31 -23.17
N GLU A 259 -13.83 0.40 -22.02
CA GLU A 259 -14.69 1.56 -21.72
C GLU A 259 -13.91 2.87 -21.51
N SER A 260 -12.73 2.82 -20.88
CA SER A 260 -11.85 3.98 -20.68
C SER A 260 -10.70 4.08 -21.69
N PHE A 261 -10.29 2.97 -22.30
CA PHE A 261 -9.21 2.94 -23.27
C PHE A 261 -9.55 1.95 -24.40
N PRO A 262 -9.65 2.40 -25.67
CA PRO A 262 -10.16 1.59 -26.78
C PRO A 262 -9.34 0.33 -27.08
N LEU A 263 -8.13 0.20 -26.53
CA LEU A 263 -7.21 -0.92 -26.79
C LEU A 263 -6.84 -1.71 -25.53
N HIS A 264 -7.57 -1.56 -24.41
CA HIS A 264 -7.27 -2.27 -23.16
C HIS A 264 -7.19 -3.79 -23.37
N SER A 265 -8.24 -4.40 -23.94
CA SER A 265 -8.29 -5.83 -24.24
C SER A 265 -7.17 -6.26 -25.18
N ARG A 266 -6.82 -5.42 -26.16
CA ARG A 266 -5.70 -5.71 -27.07
C ARG A 266 -4.38 -5.84 -26.31
N HIS A 267 -4.09 -4.96 -25.36
CA HIS A 267 -2.84 -5.03 -24.59
C HIS A 267 -2.88 -6.09 -23.49
N VAL A 268 -3.94 -6.11 -22.69
CA VAL A 268 -4.00 -6.96 -21.48
C VAL A 268 -4.32 -8.42 -21.83
N VAL A 269 -5.21 -8.67 -22.79
CA VAL A 269 -5.61 -10.04 -23.17
C VAL A 269 -4.74 -10.58 -24.30
N ASN A 270 -4.69 -9.90 -25.43
CA ASN A 270 -3.97 -10.41 -26.61
C ASN A 270 -2.45 -10.23 -26.48
N GLY A 271 -2.02 -9.06 -26.01
CA GLY A 271 -0.62 -8.75 -25.74
C GLY A 271 -0.10 -9.39 -24.45
N ARG A 272 -0.99 -9.86 -23.56
CA ARG A 272 -0.66 -10.43 -22.25
C ARG A 272 0.24 -9.48 -21.42
N SER A 273 0.07 -8.17 -21.61
CA SER A 273 0.78 -7.16 -20.85
C SER A 273 0.12 -7.01 -19.47
N PRO A 274 0.86 -7.16 -18.37
CA PRO A 274 0.31 -6.95 -17.03
C PRO A 274 -0.08 -5.50 -16.82
N CYS A 275 -1.02 -5.23 -15.89
CA CYS A 275 -1.41 -3.84 -15.58
C CYS A 275 -0.20 -2.99 -15.15
N SER A 276 0.79 -3.61 -14.50
CA SER A 276 2.03 -2.97 -14.08
C SER A 276 2.87 -2.45 -15.24
N ALA A 277 2.74 -3.04 -16.45
CA ALA A 277 3.47 -2.59 -17.62
C ALA A 277 3.20 -1.11 -17.95
N CYS A 278 1.99 -0.63 -17.64
CA CYS A 278 1.56 0.74 -17.92
C CYS A 278 1.28 1.54 -16.64
N HIS A 279 0.62 0.96 -15.65
CA HIS A 279 0.08 1.71 -14.51
C HIS A 279 0.92 1.59 -13.25
N ASP A 280 1.24 2.73 -12.65
CA ASP A 280 1.72 2.86 -11.28
C ASP A 280 0.62 2.50 -10.28
N ALA A 281 0.97 1.75 -9.23
CA ALA A 281 0.03 1.35 -8.21
C ALA A 281 -0.21 2.44 -7.16
N HIS A 282 0.65 3.48 -7.09
CA HIS A 282 0.50 4.56 -6.12
C HIS A 282 0.13 5.87 -6.80
N GLY A 283 1.09 6.54 -7.43
CA GLY A 283 0.90 7.85 -8.03
C GLY A 283 2.20 8.47 -8.49
N ILE A 284 2.08 9.53 -9.27
CA ILE A 284 3.21 10.13 -9.97
C ILE A 284 3.51 11.49 -9.36
N SER A 285 4.71 11.68 -8.82
CA SER A 285 5.11 12.97 -8.25
C SER A 285 4.96 14.09 -9.29
N ARG A 286 4.34 15.20 -8.89
CA ARG A 286 4.23 16.42 -9.72
C ARG A 286 5.57 17.02 -10.15
N THR A 287 6.67 16.63 -9.48
CA THR A 287 8.03 17.09 -9.85
C THR A 287 8.66 16.24 -10.94
N GLN A 288 8.02 15.12 -11.31
CA GLN A 288 8.54 14.14 -12.27
C GLN A 288 7.58 13.95 -13.46
N GLY A 289 6.27 14.15 -13.25
CA GLY A 289 5.25 14.08 -14.30
C GLY A 289 4.22 15.21 -14.19
N ASN A 290 3.38 15.34 -15.23
CA ASN A 290 2.32 16.33 -15.31
C ASN A 290 1.02 15.70 -15.86
N SER A 291 -0.05 16.50 -15.93
CA SER A 291 -1.38 16.03 -16.33
C SER A 291 -1.49 15.64 -17.80
N SER A 292 -0.48 15.95 -18.63
CA SER A 292 -0.46 15.54 -20.04
C SER A 292 0.44 14.33 -20.29
N ASN A 293 1.44 14.03 -19.46
CA ASN A 293 2.38 12.92 -19.75
C ASN A 293 2.36 11.74 -18.77
N HIS A 294 1.69 11.90 -17.62
CA HIS A 294 1.55 10.86 -16.59
C HIS A 294 0.19 10.94 -15.88
N SER A 295 -0.86 11.31 -16.62
CA SER A 295 -2.23 11.15 -16.14
C SER A 295 -2.60 9.65 -16.06
N ASN A 296 -3.74 9.34 -15.43
CA ASN A 296 -4.29 7.97 -15.38
C ASN A 296 -3.31 6.91 -14.84
N LEU A 297 -2.39 7.31 -13.94
CA LEU A 297 -1.34 6.48 -13.36
C LEU A 297 -0.36 5.90 -14.38
N ILE A 298 -0.29 6.43 -15.61
CA ILE A 298 0.60 5.88 -16.63
C ILE A 298 2.05 6.22 -16.27
N ASN A 299 2.85 5.20 -16.00
CA ASN A 299 4.28 5.21 -15.71
C ASN A 299 4.84 3.82 -16.00
N PHE A 300 5.50 3.69 -17.15
CA PHE A 300 5.78 2.39 -17.73
C PHE A 300 6.81 1.57 -16.95
N ASP A 301 6.64 0.24 -16.95
CA ASP A 301 7.62 -0.70 -16.45
C ASP A 301 8.75 -0.86 -17.48
N ARG A 302 9.95 -0.38 -17.14
CA ARG A 302 11.16 -0.41 -17.96
C ARG A 302 11.74 -1.81 -18.18
N SER A 303 11.27 -2.82 -17.44
CA SER A 303 11.61 -4.22 -17.71
C SER A 303 10.82 -4.80 -18.90
N ILE A 304 9.69 -4.17 -19.26
CA ILE A 304 8.78 -4.60 -20.34
C ILE A 304 8.80 -3.60 -21.50
N VAL A 305 8.69 -2.32 -21.17
CA VAL A 305 8.57 -1.21 -22.12
C VAL A 305 9.94 -0.59 -22.38
N GLN A 306 10.27 -0.48 -23.66
CA GLN A 306 11.53 0.05 -24.13
C GLN A 306 11.31 1.37 -24.88
N PRO A 307 12.36 2.20 -25.00
CA PRO A 307 12.29 3.38 -25.86
C PRO A 307 11.91 3.04 -27.31
N ALA A 308 11.20 3.96 -27.98
CA ALA A 308 10.90 3.83 -29.40
C ALA A 308 12.19 3.71 -30.23
N SER A 309 12.30 2.66 -31.04
CA SER A 309 13.39 2.46 -31.99
C SER A 309 13.15 3.25 -33.29
N GLY A 310 14.16 3.39 -34.15
CA GLY A 310 13.99 4.00 -35.48
C GLY A 310 14.19 5.52 -35.60
N GLY A 311 15.09 6.11 -34.80
CA GLY A 311 15.54 7.50 -35.01
C GLY A 311 14.75 8.60 -34.28
N LEU A 312 13.74 8.23 -33.47
CA LEU A 312 12.91 9.17 -32.69
C LEU A 312 13.49 9.51 -31.31
N GLY A 313 14.80 9.33 -31.12
CA GLY A 313 15.52 9.80 -29.93
C GLY A 313 15.23 9.03 -28.64
N ALA A 314 15.04 7.72 -28.69
CA ALA A 314 14.93 6.85 -27.51
C ALA A 314 13.95 7.37 -26.44
N ARG A 315 12.70 7.63 -26.85
CA ARG A 315 11.64 8.13 -25.96
C ARG A 315 10.71 7.01 -25.50
N ILE A 316 10.29 7.09 -24.25
CA ILE A 316 9.10 6.45 -23.72
C ILE A 316 8.18 7.61 -23.35
N GLU A 317 7.05 7.75 -24.04
CA GLU A 317 6.17 8.89 -23.90
C GLU A 317 4.71 8.45 -23.98
N TYR A 318 3.93 8.92 -23.02
CA TYR A 318 2.48 8.96 -23.09
C TYR A 318 2.06 10.43 -23.16
N GLU A 319 1.06 10.73 -23.99
CA GLU A 319 0.42 12.04 -24.06
C GLU A 319 -1.09 11.87 -23.91
N ASP A 320 -1.66 12.41 -22.84
CA ASP A 320 -3.09 12.58 -22.63
C ASP A 320 -3.61 13.73 -23.51
N ARG A 321 -4.61 13.43 -24.33
CA ARG A 321 -5.22 14.39 -25.26
C ARG A 321 -6.71 14.62 -24.95
N GLY A 322 -7.11 14.34 -23.71
CA GLY A 322 -8.47 14.46 -23.20
C GLY A 322 -9.17 13.12 -23.06
N SER A 323 -10.43 13.16 -22.64
CA SER A 323 -11.20 11.97 -22.28
C SER A 323 -11.16 10.89 -23.36
N TYR A 324 -10.62 9.73 -22.97
CA TYR A 324 -10.49 8.52 -23.80
C TYR A 324 -9.64 8.69 -25.08
N ARG A 325 -8.73 9.68 -25.07
CA ARG A 325 -7.89 10.03 -26.22
C ARG A 325 -6.45 10.27 -25.75
N GLY A 326 -5.49 9.80 -26.53
CA GLY A 326 -4.09 10.02 -26.20
C GLY A 326 -3.16 9.51 -27.29
N SER A 327 -1.86 9.57 -27.02
CA SER A 327 -0.86 8.95 -27.88
C SER A 327 0.27 8.33 -27.08
N CYS A 328 0.91 7.31 -27.67
CA CYS A 328 2.08 6.67 -27.09
C CYS A 328 3.24 6.67 -28.09
N THR A 329 4.45 6.93 -27.60
CA THR A 329 5.71 6.73 -28.33
C THR A 329 6.63 5.85 -27.49
N LEU A 330 6.69 4.56 -27.82
CA LEU A 330 7.43 3.52 -27.07
C LEU A 330 7.54 2.24 -27.91
N THR A 331 8.35 1.29 -27.45
CA THR A 331 8.36 -0.09 -27.95
C THR A 331 7.85 -1.02 -26.86
N CYS A 332 6.84 -1.85 -27.15
CA CYS A 332 6.37 -2.91 -26.25
C CYS A 332 6.16 -4.19 -27.06
N HIS A 333 6.74 -5.31 -26.61
CA HIS A 333 6.66 -6.61 -27.31
C HIS A 333 7.01 -6.54 -28.80
N SER A 334 8.09 -5.83 -29.13
CA SER A 334 8.55 -5.59 -30.51
C SER A 334 7.58 -4.78 -31.39
N VAL A 335 6.48 -4.27 -30.84
CA VAL A 335 5.58 -3.34 -31.50
C VAL A 335 6.03 -1.92 -31.19
N VAL A 336 6.47 -1.21 -32.22
CA VAL A 336 6.89 0.19 -32.13
C VAL A 336 5.66 1.08 -32.30
N HIS A 337 5.40 1.91 -31.30
CA HIS A 337 4.42 2.98 -31.33
C HIS A 337 5.18 4.28 -31.60
N VAL A 338 4.81 4.98 -32.69
CA VAL A 338 5.40 6.27 -33.06
C VAL A 338 4.28 7.28 -33.09
N ARG A 339 4.16 8.07 -32.02
CA ARG A 339 3.01 8.98 -31.81
C ARG A 339 1.70 8.25 -32.17
N PHE A 340 1.55 7.02 -31.70
CA PHE A 340 0.41 6.21 -32.05
C PHE A 340 -0.80 6.78 -31.32
N GLU A 341 -1.70 7.40 -32.07
CA GLU A 341 -2.87 8.07 -31.52
C GLU A 341 -4.01 7.07 -31.37
N TYR A 342 -4.75 7.21 -30.27
CA TYR A 342 -5.99 6.49 -30.05
C TYR A 342 -7.09 7.47 -29.65
N ALA A 343 -8.32 7.12 -30.02
CA ALA A 343 -9.53 7.82 -29.62
C ALA A 343 -10.69 6.81 -29.62
N ARG A 344 -11.67 7.05 -28.74
CA ARG A 344 -12.93 6.29 -28.72
C ARG A 344 -13.97 6.91 -29.63
#